data_AF-A0A977NL68-F1
#
_entry.id   AF-A0A977NL68-F1
#
_cell.length_a   1.000
_cell.length_b   1.000
_cell.length_c   1.000
_cell.angle_alpha   90.00
_cell.angle_beta   90.00
_cell.angle_gamma   90.00
#
_symmetry.space_group_name_H-M   'P 1'
#
loop_
_entity.id
_entity.type
_entity.pdbx_description
1 polymer ?
#
loop_
_entity_poly.entity_id
_entity_poly.type
_entity_poly.pdbx_seq_one_letter_code
_entity_poly.pdbx_strand_id
1 'polypeptide(L)'
;MADEQRISLNTLITHILDSYLEFEFIAPKVGFAPMQKSVLKDLFEAVPDEEKIKQIAIKAADDLIDSILIIYGKVDLDSVLSLISSRVRRSGFTLREFENGKSQEMTRVTRKLVMQHDVGYHWSLFSKTHIERLINNAGYAAKIEMTENSLIIEILERGEETGADSRGQLRTQF
;
A
#
# COMPACT_ATOMS: atom_id res chain seq x y z
N MET A 1 -33.35 20.72 -1.73
CA MET A 1 -32.83 20.85 -3.11
C MET A 1 -31.31 21.03 -2.96
N ALA A 2 -30.58 20.01 -2.54
CA ALA A 2 -29.99 18.95 -3.38
C ALA A 2 -29.06 19.55 -4.45
N ASP A 3 -27.87 19.98 -4.01
CA ASP A 3 -26.79 20.43 -4.87
C ASP A 3 -25.54 19.60 -4.51
N GLU A 4 -25.59 18.31 -4.84
CA GLU A 4 -24.51 17.35 -4.64
C GLU A 4 -23.74 17.16 -5.96
N GLN A 5 -22.45 17.51 -5.92
CA GLN A 5 -21.34 16.95 -6.70
C GLN A 5 -21.64 16.58 -8.16
N ARG A 6 -21.60 17.57 -9.05
CA ARG A 6 -21.37 17.32 -10.48
C ARG A 6 -19.92 17.61 -10.82
N ILE A 7 -19.05 16.63 -10.56
CA ILE A 7 -17.78 16.53 -11.29
C ILE A 7 -18.14 16.59 -12.77
N SER A 8 -17.53 17.51 -13.53
CA SER A 8 -17.88 17.67 -14.94
C SER A 8 -17.57 16.37 -15.70
N LEU A 9 -18.41 16.00 -16.67
CA LEU A 9 -18.21 14.79 -17.48
C LEU A 9 -16.81 14.77 -18.11
N ASN A 10 -16.29 15.93 -18.51
CA ASN A 10 -14.93 16.06 -19.04
C ASN A 10 -13.88 15.70 -17.99
N THR A 11 -14.02 16.20 -16.76
CA THR A 11 -13.13 15.86 -15.65
C THR A 11 -13.18 14.36 -15.34
N LEU A 12 -14.37 13.75 -15.40
CA LEU A 12 -14.53 12.30 -15.19
C LEU A 12 -13.87 11.49 -16.32
N ILE A 13 -14.06 11.90 -17.58
CA ILE A 13 -13.45 11.26 -18.75
C ILE A 13 -11.93 11.37 -18.69
N THR A 14 -11.39 12.56 -18.38
CA THR A 14 -9.95 12.77 -18.18
C THR A 14 -9.43 11.87 -17.06
N HIS A 15 -10.08 11.83 -15.90
CA HIS A 15 -9.64 10.94 -14.81
C HIS A 15 -9.68 9.45 -15.16
N ILE A 16 -10.69 8.99 -15.91
CA ILE A 16 -10.78 7.60 -16.36
C ILE A 16 -9.64 7.28 -17.34
N LEU A 17 -9.36 8.18 -18.29
CA LEU A 17 -8.27 8.04 -19.26
C LEU A 17 -6.91 8.05 -18.58
N ASP A 18 -6.67 8.98 -17.65
CA ASP A 18 -5.41 9.08 -16.92
C ASP A 18 -5.16 7.81 -16.09
N SER A 19 -6.17 7.37 -15.31
CA SER A 19 -6.08 6.12 -14.55
C SER A 19 -5.91 4.87 -15.44
N TYR A 20 -6.49 4.90 -16.64
CA TYR A 20 -6.33 3.81 -17.60
C TYR A 20 -4.91 3.75 -18.17
N LEU A 21 -4.40 4.90 -18.64
CA LEU A 21 -3.08 5.05 -19.24
C LEU A 21 -1.95 4.83 -18.23
N GLU A 22 -2.13 5.26 -16.99
CA GLU A 22 -1.16 5.02 -15.92
C GLU A 22 -0.84 3.53 -15.78
N PHE A 23 -1.84 2.66 -15.63
CA PHE A 23 -1.57 1.23 -15.46
C PHE A 23 -1.04 0.56 -16.74
N GLU A 24 -1.56 0.88 -17.92
CA GLU A 24 -1.04 0.32 -19.19
C GLU A 24 0.42 0.73 -19.44
N PHE A 25 0.83 1.90 -18.95
CA PHE A 25 2.21 2.36 -19.03
C PHE A 25 3.09 1.78 -17.92
N ILE A 26 2.54 1.59 -16.72
CA ILE A 26 3.25 1.11 -15.52
C ILE A 26 3.45 -0.41 -15.57
N ALA A 27 2.39 -1.18 -15.81
CA ALA A 27 2.39 -2.63 -15.61
C ALA A 27 3.46 -3.39 -16.42
N PRO A 28 3.67 -3.11 -17.72
CA PRO A 28 4.75 -3.75 -18.48
C PRO A 28 6.15 -3.31 -18.00
N LYS A 29 6.30 -2.06 -17.56
CA LYS A 29 7.59 -1.51 -17.12
C LYS A 29 8.07 -2.06 -15.79
N VAL A 30 7.14 -2.50 -14.95
CA VAL A 30 7.43 -3.03 -13.61
C VAL A 30 7.28 -4.56 -13.53
N GLY A 31 7.12 -5.21 -14.67
CA GLY A 31 7.08 -6.68 -14.77
C GLY A 31 5.79 -7.34 -14.27
N PHE A 32 4.68 -6.61 -14.19
CA PHE A 32 3.39 -7.22 -13.85
C PHE A 32 2.83 -8.00 -15.04
N ALA A 33 2.42 -9.24 -14.78
CA ALA A 33 1.78 -10.11 -15.75
C ALA A 33 0.34 -10.47 -15.31
N PRO A 34 -0.64 -10.48 -16.21
CA PRO A 34 -1.98 -10.95 -15.89
C PRO A 34 -1.98 -12.46 -15.63
N MET A 35 -2.74 -12.90 -14.62
CA MET A 35 -2.87 -14.32 -14.26
C MET A 35 -4.29 -14.64 -13.78
N GLN A 36 -4.76 -15.85 -14.06
CA GLN A 36 -6.02 -16.35 -13.51
C GLN A 36 -5.90 -16.59 -12.00
N LYS A 37 -6.91 -16.19 -11.21
CA LYS A 37 -6.89 -16.35 -9.75
C LYS A 37 -6.72 -17.80 -9.30
N SER A 38 -7.30 -18.77 -10.02
CA SER A 38 -7.14 -20.20 -9.74
C SER A 38 -5.69 -20.66 -9.89
N VAL A 39 -5.03 -20.27 -10.99
CA VAL A 39 -3.61 -20.58 -11.22
C VAL A 39 -2.74 -19.92 -10.15
N LEU A 40 -3.03 -18.67 -9.79
CA LEU A 40 -2.32 -17.98 -8.71
C LEU A 40 -2.47 -18.73 -7.38
N LYS A 41 -3.68 -19.18 -7.05
CA LYS A 41 -3.94 -20.00 -5.87
C LYS A 41 -3.10 -21.28 -5.90
N ASP A 42 -3.18 -22.06 -6.97
CA ASP A 42 -2.47 -23.33 -7.08
C ASP A 42 -0.95 -23.17 -6.97
N LEU A 43 -0.40 -22.08 -7.53
CA LEU A 43 1.03 -21.75 -7.42
C LEU A 43 1.44 -21.43 -5.98
N PHE A 44 0.63 -20.68 -5.25
CA PHE A 44 0.92 -20.35 -3.85
C PHE A 44 0.71 -21.53 -2.91
N GLU A 45 -0.31 -22.36 -3.15
CA GLU A 45 -0.52 -23.61 -2.40
C GLU A 45 0.62 -24.62 -2.62
N ALA A 46 1.26 -24.60 -3.80
CA ALA A 46 2.42 -25.44 -4.09
C ALA A 46 3.71 -25.05 -3.31
N VAL A 47 3.72 -23.90 -2.61
CA VAL A 47 4.84 -23.46 -1.77
C VAL A 47 4.45 -23.64 -0.30
N PRO A 48 4.77 -24.77 0.35
CA PRO A 48 4.37 -25.03 1.73
C PRO A 48 5.19 -24.26 2.77
N ASP A 49 6.34 -23.71 2.38
CA ASP A 49 7.24 -22.99 3.28
C ASP A 49 6.82 -21.52 3.39
N GLU A 50 6.16 -21.18 4.49
CA GLU A 50 5.76 -19.81 4.82
C GLU A 50 6.94 -18.83 4.89
N GLU A 51 8.10 -19.25 5.38
CA GLU A 51 9.28 -18.37 5.43
C GLU A 51 9.80 -18.08 4.03
N LYS A 52 9.74 -19.07 3.13
CA LYS A 52 10.05 -18.85 1.72
C LYS A 52 9.10 -17.84 1.08
N ILE A 53 7.80 -17.94 1.37
CA ILE A 53 6.79 -16.98 0.90
C ILE A 53 7.14 -15.55 1.36
N LYS A 54 7.45 -15.38 2.65
CA LYS A 54 7.84 -14.08 3.22
C LYS A 54 9.11 -13.52 2.57
N GLN A 55 10.13 -14.35 2.35
CA GLN A 55 11.37 -13.93 1.67
C GLN A 55 11.10 -13.44 0.24
N ILE A 56 10.27 -14.18 -0.52
CA ILE A 56 9.88 -13.78 -1.88
C ILE A 56 9.10 -12.47 -1.84
N ALA A 57 8.19 -12.30 -0.88
CA ALA A 57 7.42 -11.08 -0.69
C ALA A 57 8.30 -9.86 -0.39
N ILE A 58 9.29 -10.00 0.51
CA ILE A 58 10.25 -8.93 0.84
C ILE A 58 11.07 -8.55 -0.39
N LYS A 59 11.66 -9.54 -1.07
CA LYS A 59 12.45 -9.30 -2.27
C LYS A 59 11.64 -8.60 -3.36
N ALA A 60 10.41 -9.07 -3.61
CA ALA A 60 9.53 -8.47 -4.61
C ALA A 60 9.15 -7.03 -4.27
N ALA A 61 8.95 -6.71 -2.97
CA ALA A 61 8.69 -5.34 -2.55
C ALA A 61 9.91 -4.44 -2.71
N ASP A 62 11.11 -4.94 -2.39
CA ASP A 62 12.37 -4.19 -2.53
C ASP A 62 12.71 -3.93 -4.01
N ASP A 63 12.54 -4.92 -4.89
CA ASP A 63 12.72 -4.78 -6.34
C ASP A 63 11.75 -3.74 -6.96
N LEU A 64 10.58 -3.54 -6.34
CA LEU A 64 9.54 -2.63 -6.83
C LEU A 64 9.82 -1.15 -6.47
N ILE A 65 10.77 -0.86 -5.59
CA ILE A 65 11.09 0.51 -5.17
C ILE A 65 11.64 1.35 -6.33
N ASP A 66 12.56 0.79 -7.12
CA ASP A 66 13.09 1.47 -8.30
C ASP A 66 12.00 1.77 -9.32
N SER A 67 11.04 0.86 -9.45
CA SER A 67 9.86 1.04 -10.30
C SER A 67 8.98 2.19 -9.82
N ILE A 68 8.70 2.26 -8.50
CA ILE A 68 7.94 3.36 -7.89
C ILE A 68 8.65 4.69 -8.15
N LEU A 69 9.97 4.74 -7.98
CA LEU A 69 10.76 5.94 -8.23
C LEU A 69 10.71 6.37 -9.70
N ILE A 70 10.81 5.43 -10.65
CA ILE A 70 10.74 5.73 -12.09
C ILE A 70 9.35 6.26 -12.49
N ILE A 71 8.29 5.72 -11.90
CA ILE A 71 6.91 6.05 -12.25
C ILE A 71 6.46 7.36 -11.62
N TYR A 72 6.69 7.51 -10.32
CA TYR A 72 6.15 8.61 -9.52
C TYR A 72 7.19 9.69 -9.21
N GLY A 73 8.47 9.46 -9.51
CA GLY A 73 9.57 10.40 -9.24
C GLY A 73 9.99 10.47 -7.77
N LYS A 74 9.33 9.73 -6.88
CA LYS A 74 9.56 9.70 -5.43
C LYS A 74 9.05 8.38 -4.84
N VAL A 75 9.52 8.07 -3.64
CA VAL A 75 9.06 6.92 -2.85
C VAL A 75 8.53 7.46 -1.52
N ASP A 76 7.21 7.59 -1.44
CA ASP A 76 6.47 8.04 -0.27
C ASP A 76 5.16 7.25 -0.11
N LEU A 77 4.40 7.51 0.96
CA LEU A 77 3.19 6.74 1.24
C LEU A 77 2.17 6.83 0.10
N ASP A 78 1.98 8.02 -0.47
CA ASP A 78 0.97 8.23 -1.51
C ASP A 78 1.32 7.51 -2.82
N SER A 79 2.59 7.51 -3.22
CA SER A 79 3.06 6.76 -4.39
C SER A 79 2.95 5.24 -4.18
N VAL A 80 3.30 4.74 -2.98
CA VAL A 80 3.10 3.33 -2.60
C VAL A 80 1.63 2.93 -2.65
N LEU A 81 0.74 3.72 -2.03
CA LEU A 81 -0.69 3.44 -2.01
C LEU A 81 -1.33 3.52 -3.39
N SER A 82 -0.87 4.44 -4.24
CA SER A 82 -1.32 4.55 -5.63
C SER A 82 -0.98 3.28 -6.41
N LEU A 83 0.25 2.77 -6.26
CA LEU A 83 0.65 1.52 -6.91
C LEU A 83 -0.15 0.32 -6.40
N ILE A 84 -0.34 0.19 -5.08
CA ILE A 84 -1.13 -0.89 -4.47
C ILE A 84 -2.57 -0.83 -4.99
N SER A 85 -3.22 0.33 -4.95
CA SER A 85 -4.60 0.52 -5.41
C SER A 85 -4.75 0.13 -6.88
N SER A 86 -3.81 0.58 -7.73
CA SER A 86 -3.80 0.24 -9.15
C SER A 86 -3.65 -1.26 -9.39
N ARG A 87 -2.68 -1.91 -8.72
CA ARG A 87 -2.45 -3.36 -8.80
C ARG A 87 -3.66 -4.18 -8.36
N VAL A 88 -4.26 -3.84 -7.22
CA VAL A 88 -5.39 -4.57 -6.64
C VAL A 88 -6.60 -4.50 -7.57
N ARG A 89 -6.97 -3.29 -8.03
CA ARG A 89 -8.11 -3.11 -8.95
C ARG A 89 -7.93 -3.88 -10.25
N ARG A 90 -6.73 -3.87 -10.82
CA ARG A 90 -6.42 -4.53 -12.11
C ARG A 90 -6.31 -6.04 -12.00
N SER A 91 -5.99 -6.56 -10.83
CA SER A 91 -6.02 -8.00 -10.52
C SER A 91 -7.45 -8.53 -10.29
N GLY A 92 -8.47 -7.68 -10.41
CA GLY A 92 -9.86 -8.05 -10.11
C GLY A 92 -10.10 -8.29 -8.62
N PHE A 93 -9.30 -7.66 -7.75
CA PHE A 93 -9.47 -7.65 -6.31
C PHE A 93 -10.20 -6.36 -5.88
N THR A 94 -10.75 -6.36 -4.67
CA THR A 94 -11.42 -5.18 -4.11
C THR A 94 -10.52 -4.50 -3.11
N LEU A 95 -10.41 -3.17 -3.18
CA LEU A 95 -9.80 -2.33 -2.14
C LEU A 95 -10.81 -1.28 -1.70
N ARG A 96 -11.04 -1.17 -0.39
CA ARG A 96 -11.83 -0.09 0.21
C ARG A 96 -10.96 0.69 1.18
N GLU A 97 -10.95 2.00 1.03
CA GLU A 97 -10.34 2.93 1.98
C GLU A 97 -11.42 3.49 2.91
N PHE A 98 -11.11 3.57 4.19
CA PHE A 98 -11.95 4.16 5.22
C PHE A 98 -11.22 5.36 5.80
N GLU A 99 -11.88 6.50 5.81
CA GLU A 99 -11.43 7.67 6.55
C GLU A 99 -11.53 7.36 8.04
N ASN A 100 -10.45 7.60 8.79
CA ASN A 100 -10.49 7.38 10.23
C ASN A 100 -11.33 8.45 10.90
N GLY A 101 -12.50 8.05 11.41
CA GLY A 101 -13.06 8.70 12.60
C GLY A 101 -12.03 8.59 13.73
N LYS A 102 -11.67 9.72 14.34
CA LYS A 102 -10.66 9.85 15.40
C LYS A 102 -10.65 8.63 16.34
N SER A 103 -9.64 7.76 16.22
CA SER A 103 -9.45 6.64 17.15
C SER A 103 -9.06 7.17 18.53
N GLN A 104 -9.61 6.59 19.59
CA GLN A 104 -9.35 6.96 20.99
C GLN A 104 -8.07 6.31 21.56
N GLU A 105 -7.30 5.58 20.75
CA GLU A 105 -6.03 4.99 21.17
C GLU A 105 -4.83 5.83 20.74
N MET A 106 -3.79 5.81 21.59
CA MET A 106 -2.55 6.60 21.53
C MET A 106 -1.71 6.42 20.25
N THR A 107 -2.15 5.57 19.32
CA THR A 107 -1.56 5.43 17.99
C THR A 107 -2.53 6.00 16.97
N ARG A 108 -2.27 7.21 16.49
CA ARG A 108 -3.08 7.82 15.43
C ARG A 108 -2.90 7.01 14.15
N VAL A 109 -3.94 6.29 13.75
CA VAL A 109 -4.00 5.63 12.45
C VAL A 109 -4.31 6.71 11.41
N THR A 110 -3.56 6.80 10.32
CA THR A 110 -3.79 7.78 9.24
C THR A 110 -4.81 7.28 8.22
N ARG A 111 -4.72 6.01 7.83
CA ARG A 111 -5.57 5.40 6.80
C ARG A 111 -5.87 3.95 7.17
N LYS A 112 -7.10 3.52 6.93
CA LYS A 112 -7.52 2.12 7.05
C LYS A 112 -7.96 1.60 5.69
N LEU A 113 -7.37 0.49 5.26
CA LEU A 113 -7.68 -0.17 3.98
C LEU A 113 -8.14 -1.59 4.24
N VAL A 114 -9.13 -2.04 3.47
CA VAL A 114 -9.58 -3.44 3.45
C VAL A 114 -9.47 -3.98 2.04
N MET A 115 -8.65 -5.02 1.87
CA MET A 115 -8.41 -5.69 0.60
C MET A 115 -9.08 -7.07 0.60
N GLN A 116 -9.92 -7.37 -0.40
CA GLN A 116 -10.49 -8.70 -0.64
C GLN A 116 -9.90 -9.28 -1.93
N HIS A 117 -9.32 -10.48 -1.87
CA HIS A 117 -8.67 -11.11 -3.02
C HIS A 117 -9.22 -12.49 -3.42
N ASP A 118 -9.72 -13.29 -2.46
CA ASP A 118 -10.28 -14.64 -2.69
C ASP A 118 -9.30 -15.62 -3.37
N VAL A 119 -8.09 -15.74 -2.82
CA VAL A 119 -7.01 -16.58 -3.39
C VAL A 119 -6.59 -17.69 -2.44
N GLY A 120 -6.49 -17.45 -1.13
CA GLY A 120 -6.01 -18.44 -0.17
C GLY A 120 -4.95 -17.87 0.77
N TYR A 121 -4.71 -18.61 1.85
CA TYR A 121 -3.89 -18.17 2.98
C TYR A 121 -2.44 -17.85 2.60
N HIS A 122 -1.79 -18.65 1.75
CA HIS A 122 -0.42 -18.38 1.30
C HIS A 122 -0.31 -17.07 0.50
N TRP A 123 -1.34 -16.71 -0.27
CA TRP A 123 -1.40 -15.42 -0.95
C TRP A 123 -1.67 -14.26 0.03
N SER A 124 -2.50 -14.47 1.06
CA SER A 124 -2.67 -13.50 2.14
C SER A 124 -1.35 -13.19 2.84
N LEU A 125 -0.59 -14.25 3.18
CA LEU A 125 0.71 -14.14 3.81
C LEU A 125 1.70 -13.35 2.93
N PHE A 126 1.80 -13.74 1.66
CA PHE A 126 2.62 -13.00 0.68
C PHE A 126 2.22 -11.52 0.62
N SER A 127 0.92 -11.26 0.44
CA SER A 127 0.39 -9.91 0.27
C SER A 127 0.63 -9.05 1.50
N LYS A 128 0.44 -9.62 2.70
CA LYS A 128 0.68 -8.95 3.97
C LYS A 128 2.14 -8.52 4.05
N THR A 129 3.06 -9.45 3.90
CA THR A 129 4.50 -9.18 4.01
C THR A 129 4.97 -8.20 2.93
N HIS A 130 4.47 -8.35 1.70
CA HIS A 130 4.82 -7.48 0.59
C HIS A 130 4.34 -6.04 0.82
N ILE A 131 3.07 -5.85 1.23
CA ILE A 131 2.49 -4.53 1.47
C ILE A 131 3.15 -3.87 2.69
N GLU A 132 3.35 -4.62 3.78
CA GLU A 132 4.05 -4.13 4.97
C GLU A 132 5.46 -3.64 4.62
N ARG A 133 6.20 -4.41 3.81
CA ARG A 133 7.54 -4.01 3.35
C ARG A 133 7.52 -2.74 2.50
N LEU A 134 6.57 -2.60 1.57
CA LEU A 134 6.42 -1.38 0.77
C LEU A 134 6.14 -0.14 1.63
N ILE A 135 5.25 -0.27 2.62
CA ILE A 135 4.91 0.84 3.53
C ILE A 135 6.13 1.22 4.38
N ASN A 136 6.87 0.22 4.88
CA ASN A 136 8.11 0.41 5.62
C ASN A 136 9.19 1.10 4.77
N ASN A 137 9.33 0.71 3.50
CA ASN A 137 10.28 1.33 2.56
C ASN A 137 9.94 2.81 2.28
N ALA A 138 8.66 3.20 2.40
CA ALA A 138 8.23 4.60 2.36
C ALA A 138 8.40 5.35 3.71
N GLY A 139 8.91 4.71 4.75
CA GLY A 139 9.18 5.32 6.05
C GLY A 139 7.99 5.37 7.01
N TYR A 140 6.97 4.54 6.78
CA TYR A 140 5.77 4.41 7.62
C TYR A 140 5.70 3.01 8.22
N ALA A 141 4.95 2.86 9.31
CA ALA A 141 4.62 1.55 9.86
C ALA A 141 3.17 1.20 9.54
N ALA A 142 2.87 -0.09 9.41
CA ALA A 142 1.50 -0.58 9.27
C ALA A 142 1.25 -1.77 10.19
N LYS A 143 0.06 -1.80 10.79
CA LYS A 143 -0.49 -3.01 11.41
C LYS A 143 -1.36 -3.71 10.35
N ILE A 144 -0.99 -4.93 9.99
CA ILE A 144 -1.73 -5.72 8.99
C ILE A 144 -2.24 -7.02 9.58
N GLU A 145 -3.57 -7.12 9.65
CA GLU A 145 -4.30 -8.34 9.98
C GLU A 145 -4.73 -9.02 8.67
N MET A 146 -4.71 -10.35 8.64
CA MET A 146 -5.11 -11.12 7.47
C MET A 146 -6.02 -12.28 7.84
N THR A 147 -6.93 -12.60 6.91
CA THR A 147 -7.67 -13.86 6.87
C THR A 147 -7.17 -14.69 5.69
N GLU A 148 -7.79 -15.84 5.41
CA GLU A 148 -7.49 -16.62 4.21
C GLU A 148 -7.68 -15.83 2.90
N ASN A 149 -8.57 -14.83 2.87
CA ASN A 149 -9.00 -14.19 1.62
C ASN A 149 -9.01 -12.66 1.65
N SER A 150 -8.57 -12.06 2.76
CA SER A 150 -8.63 -10.62 2.96
C SER A 150 -7.51 -10.09 3.85
N LEU A 151 -7.21 -8.80 3.70
CA LEU A 151 -6.29 -8.06 4.56
C LEU A 151 -6.97 -6.80 5.10
N ILE A 152 -6.69 -6.48 6.36
CA ILE A 152 -7.02 -5.20 7.00
C ILE A 152 -5.68 -4.51 7.27
N ILE A 153 -5.48 -3.35 6.66
CA ILE A 153 -4.22 -2.61 6.68
C ILE A 153 -4.47 -1.29 7.39
N GLU A 154 -3.79 -1.07 8.51
CA GLU A 154 -3.88 0.16 9.30
C GLU A 154 -2.53 0.84 9.31
N ILE A 155 -2.43 2.01 8.66
CA ILE A 155 -1.17 2.76 8.54
C ILE A 155 -1.04 3.69 9.74
N LEU A 156 0.09 3.62 10.42
CA LEU A 156 0.34 4.39 11.63
C LEU A 156 0.93 5.75 11.28
N GLU A 157 0.56 6.80 12.04
CA GLU A 157 1.22 8.10 11.95
C GLU A 157 2.72 7.96 12.25
N ARG A 158 3.52 8.74 11.53
CA ARG A 158 4.92 8.94 11.87
C ARG A 158 4.94 9.61 13.24
N GLY A 159 5.52 8.96 14.25
CA GLY A 159 5.79 9.64 15.51
C GLY A 159 6.59 10.90 15.21
N GLU A 160 6.14 12.05 15.71
CA GLU A 160 6.97 13.26 15.68
C GLU A 160 8.30 12.88 16.34
N GLU A 161 9.40 12.93 15.58
CA GLU A 161 10.72 13.00 16.19
C GLU A 161 10.69 14.29 17.02
N THR A 162 10.52 14.12 18.33
CA THR A 162 10.64 15.20 19.29
C THR A 162 11.99 15.84 19.05
N GLY A 163 11.99 17.03 18.43
CA GLY A 163 13.18 17.80 18.17
C GLY A 163 13.98 17.91 19.46
N ALA A 164 15.17 17.31 19.46
CA ALA A 164 16.11 17.42 20.56
C ALA A 164 16.34 18.92 20.81
N ASP A 165 16.02 19.32 22.03
CA ASP A 165 16.23 20.66 22.59
C ASP A 165 17.69 21.10 22.40
N SER A 166 17.94 21.88 21.36
CA SER A 166 19.18 22.62 21.18
C SER A 166 19.05 24.00 21.82
N ARG A 167 18.87 24.07 23.14
CA ARG A 167 19.16 25.25 23.97
C ARG A 167 19.84 24.89 25.29
N GLY A 168 20.94 24.14 25.19
CA GLY A 168 22.00 24.18 26.21
C GLY A 168 22.73 25.53 26.16
N GLN A 169 22.13 26.59 26.70
CA GLN A 169 22.85 27.84 26.95
C GLN A 169 23.85 27.63 28.09
N LEU A 170 25.12 27.73 27.73
CA LEU A 170 26.22 28.05 28.64
C LEU A 170 25.90 29.33 29.41
N ARG A 171 25.91 29.25 30.74
CA ARG A 171 26.37 30.36 31.58
C ARG A 171 27.15 29.85 32.80
N THR A 172 28.46 30.04 32.68
CA THR A 172 29.49 30.04 33.72
C THR A 172 29.30 31.23 34.68
N GLN A 173 29.53 31.00 35.99
CA GLN A 173 30.03 31.90 37.08
C GLN A 173 29.42 33.32 37.20
N PHE A 174 28.99 33.84 38.35
CA PHE A 174 29.45 33.77 39.75
C PHE A 174 28.25 33.90 40.71
#